data_AF-A0A536B821-F1
#
_entry.id   AF-A0A536B821-F1
#
_cell.length_a   1.000
_cell.length_b   1.000
_cell.length_c   1.000
_cell.angle_alpha   90.00
_cell.angle_beta   90.00
_cell.angle_gamma   90.00
#
_symmetry.space_group_name_H-M   'P 1'
#
loop_
_entity.id
_entity.type
_entity.pdbx_description
1 polymer ?
#
loop_
_entity_poly.entity_id
_entity_poly.type
_entity_poly.pdbx_seq_one_letter_code
_entity_poly.pdbx_strand_id
1 'polypeptide(L)'
;MPKWLSRRPQPPEKPAPSVQPSAPKASPPKNSAPSAGPARRAADLPPEPRTADLALDDASAVQARLRQDLNELLKAHRQQGRVLERNQKLLEQTEQELSRQRGRASALETEVAEQRTVSGEQVGRIHDLEQIVDRQSTLQTAYEALDRERQDLSVHLADLTRSRANATAERDRLAAQLAGAHATIAARDAEVAALQIDQDGVEARISGLQSEIEQLKRGNGKLRADLDRALEAQAAQHHLQLEFDALSARWDVARAQLAEAESALKSSQATIKAAQRLSSSVEWRLALDGVLDAASELVRFERGTLALVDELQEELKVEAARNSPIAVSEMSRFKVGEGIAGWALSHREPVLVRDTRSDPRFKASDPKHQPRSFIAVPLLADKEGLGVLTVARPATDPFTEHDLRNLARVATDAANALINARLVDL
;
A
#
# COMPACT_ATOMS: atom_id res chain seq x y z
N MET A 1 73.63 61.51 -40.51
CA MET A 1 74.74 62.47 -40.61
C MET A 1 75.94 61.91 -39.84
N PRO A 2 77.21 62.12 -40.25
CA PRO A 2 77.69 62.02 -41.63
C PRO A 2 79.17 61.51 -41.73
N LYS A 3 79.68 61.40 -42.96
CA LYS A 3 80.97 61.99 -43.41
C LYS A 3 82.30 61.28 -42.99
N TRP A 4 83.12 60.76 -43.90
CA TRP A 4 84.16 61.44 -44.73
C TRP A 4 84.90 60.42 -45.61
N LEU A 5 85.65 60.70 -46.68
CA LEU A 5 85.79 61.75 -47.72
C LEU A 5 86.86 61.13 -48.66
N SER A 6 86.57 60.90 -49.94
CA SER A 6 87.11 61.69 -51.07
C SER A 6 88.63 61.72 -51.25
N ARG A 7 89.09 61.29 -52.44
CA ARG A 7 89.99 62.08 -53.30
C ARG A 7 90.05 61.51 -54.74
N ARG A 8 89.44 62.26 -55.67
CA ARG A 8 89.84 62.41 -57.09
C ARG A 8 91.06 63.39 -57.14
N PRO A 9 91.76 63.68 -58.27
CA PRO A 9 91.30 63.67 -59.67
C PRO A 9 92.33 63.27 -60.79
N GLN A 10 91.78 63.11 -61.99
CA GLN A 10 92.33 63.07 -63.37
C GLN A 10 92.90 64.47 -63.81
N PRO A 11 93.23 64.84 -65.09
CA PRO A 11 93.43 64.18 -66.43
C PRO A 11 94.59 64.92 -67.22
N PRO A 12 94.54 65.37 -68.52
CA PRO A 12 93.95 64.92 -69.83
C PRO A 12 94.96 64.98 -71.04
N GLU A 13 94.43 64.81 -72.28
CA GLU A 13 94.88 65.25 -73.66
C GLU A 13 95.13 64.06 -74.63
N LYS A 14 94.34 63.70 -75.67
CA LYS A 14 93.83 64.35 -76.91
C LYS A 14 94.93 64.98 -77.81
N PRO A 15 94.75 65.13 -79.15
CA PRO A 15 94.17 64.24 -80.20
C PRO A 15 94.91 64.29 -81.59
N ALA A 16 94.69 63.30 -82.48
CA ALA A 16 94.63 63.35 -83.97
C ALA A 16 95.76 64.06 -84.81
N PRO A 17 95.81 64.07 -86.17
CA PRO A 17 94.97 63.44 -87.20
C PRO A 17 95.76 62.77 -88.37
N SER A 18 94.95 62.38 -89.37
CA SER A 18 95.07 61.87 -90.75
C SER A 18 95.93 62.65 -91.78
N VAL A 19 95.96 62.11 -93.03
CA VAL A 19 96.18 62.78 -94.36
C VAL A 19 97.66 62.83 -94.81
N GLN A 20 98.15 62.48 -96.02
CA GLN A 20 97.65 62.02 -97.32
C GLN A 20 98.87 61.76 -98.27
N PRO A 21 98.69 61.41 -99.56
CA PRO A 21 99.66 60.76 -100.45
C PRO A 21 100.45 61.77 -101.30
N SER A 22 101.35 61.30 -102.17
CA SER A 22 101.57 61.84 -103.53
C SER A 22 102.67 61.06 -104.26
N ALA A 23 102.30 60.42 -105.36
CA ALA A 23 103.17 60.15 -106.51
C ALA A 23 103.53 61.51 -107.21
N PRO A 24 104.20 61.60 -108.39
CA PRO A 24 104.83 60.58 -109.25
C PRO A 24 106.18 61.00 -109.90
N LYS A 25 106.77 60.04 -110.63
CA LYS A 25 107.48 60.12 -111.94
C LYS A 25 108.58 61.18 -112.23
N ALA A 26 109.69 60.59 -112.74
CA ALA A 26 110.49 60.96 -113.91
C ALA A 26 111.73 61.87 -113.73
N SER A 27 112.90 61.21 -113.70
CA SER A 27 114.07 61.31 -114.62
C SER A 27 114.47 62.67 -115.26
N PRO A 28 115.63 62.75 -115.94
CA PRO A 28 117.05 62.63 -115.54
C PRO A 28 117.76 63.99 -115.83
N PRO A 29 119.11 64.07 -115.98
CA PRO A 29 119.66 63.93 -117.34
C PRO A 29 121.08 63.31 -117.43
N LYS A 30 121.54 63.20 -118.68
CA LYS A 30 122.74 62.56 -119.22
C LYS A 30 124.04 63.39 -119.03
N ASN A 31 125.15 62.66 -119.06
CA ASN A 31 126.46 62.95 -119.69
C ASN A 31 127.12 64.32 -119.50
N SER A 32 128.39 64.30 -119.09
CA SER A 32 129.53 64.73 -119.94
C SER A 32 130.87 64.68 -119.18
N ALA A 33 131.85 64.02 -119.79
CA ALA A 33 133.25 64.47 -119.77
C ALA A 33 133.42 65.54 -120.89
N PRO A 34 134.56 66.26 -121.12
CA PRO A 34 135.92 66.18 -120.53
C PRO A 34 136.72 67.53 -120.34
N SER A 35 137.96 67.46 -119.78
CA SER A 35 139.16 68.37 -119.92
C SER A 35 139.15 69.81 -119.32
N ALA A 36 140.21 70.54 -118.93
CA ALA A 36 141.61 70.34 -118.49
C ALA A 36 142.26 71.73 -118.08
N GLY A 37 143.14 71.78 -117.05
CA GLY A 37 144.36 72.63 -116.95
C GLY A 37 144.36 74.07 -116.36
N PRO A 38 145.50 74.49 -115.76
CA PRO A 38 146.10 75.79 -116.08
C PRO A 38 147.53 75.67 -116.65
N ALA A 39 147.79 76.50 -117.67
CA ALA A 39 148.93 77.38 -117.90
C ALA A 39 150.39 77.04 -117.46
N ARG A 40 151.27 77.12 -118.48
CA ARG A 40 152.66 77.69 -118.60
C ARG A 40 153.62 76.66 -119.21
N ARG A 41 154.37 76.85 -120.30
CA ARG A 41 154.75 77.88 -121.33
C ARG A 41 155.29 77.03 -122.52
N ALA A 42 154.96 77.17 -123.82
CA ALA A 42 155.13 78.25 -124.81
C ALA A 42 156.55 78.40 -125.44
N ALA A 43 156.56 78.47 -126.79
CA ALA A 43 157.61 78.91 -127.76
C ALA A 43 158.62 77.83 -128.22
N ASP A 44 159.13 77.76 -129.45
CA ASP A 44 158.85 78.32 -130.79
C ASP A 44 159.71 77.51 -131.81
N LEU A 45 159.61 77.81 -133.10
CA LEU A 45 160.06 77.07 -134.31
C LEU A 45 161.62 77.06 -134.61
N PRO A 46 162.11 76.61 -135.81
CA PRO A 46 163.32 75.80 -136.12
C PRO A 46 164.65 76.65 -136.23
N PRO A 47 165.85 76.22 -136.73
CA PRO A 47 166.37 74.96 -137.31
C PRO A 47 167.71 74.45 -136.69
N GLU A 48 168.30 73.39 -137.28
CA GLU A 48 169.71 72.87 -137.28
C GLU A 48 170.86 73.69 -136.64
N PRO A 49 172.07 73.11 -136.43
CA PRO A 49 172.51 71.71 -136.48
C PRO A 49 173.34 71.33 -135.22
N ARG A 50 173.74 70.05 -135.12
CA ARG A 50 175.03 69.56 -134.58
C ARG A 50 175.35 69.91 -133.10
N THR A 51 175.85 69.06 -132.24
CA THR A 51 176.74 67.89 -132.31
C THR A 51 176.93 67.52 -130.84
N ALA A 52 176.72 66.27 -130.47
CA ALA A 52 177.76 65.26 -130.28
C ALA A 52 178.35 65.24 -128.86
N ASP A 53 178.34 64.01 -128.32
CA ASP A 53 179.31 63.43 -127.39
C ASP A 53 179.10 63.64 -125.88
N LEU A 54 178.36 62.71 -125.25
CA LEU A 54 178.95 61.49 -124.69
C LEU A 54 177.89 60.60 -124.01
N ALA A 55 177.52 59.53 -124.70
CA ALA A 55 176.54 58.53 -124.30
C ALA A 55 177.20 57.35 -123.56
N LEU A 56 176.70 56.96 -122.37
CA LEU A 56 176.64 55.55 -121.94
C LEU A 56 175.86 55.19 -120.64
N ASP A 57 175.46 56.10 -119.74
CA ASP A 57 174.99 55.66 -118.39
C ASP A 57 173.47 55.71 -118.08
N ASP A 58 172.64 56.40 -118.88
CA ASP A 58 171.20 56.61 -118.56
C ASP A 58 170.27 55.40 -118.79
N ALA A 59 170.74 54.32 -119.42
CA ALA A 59 169.90 53.15 -119.75
C ALA A 59 169.63 52.21 -118.56
N SER A 60 170.38 52.30 -117.46
CA SER A 60 170.32 51.35 -116.33
C SER A 60 169.22 51.68 -115.29
N ALA A 61 168.79 52.93 -115.17
CA ALA A 61 167.86 53.37 -114.12
C ALA A 61 166.38 53.02 -114.42
N VAL A 62 165.98 52.93 -115.68
CA VAL A 62 164.56 52.70 -116.07
C VAL A 62 164.14 51.23 -115.87
N GLN A 63 165.06 50.28 -116.05
CA GLN A 63 164.75 48.85 -115.96
C GLN A 63 164.47 48.37 -114.53
N ALA A 64 164.99 49.06 -113.50
CA ALA A 64 164.75 48.72 -112.09
C ALA A 64 163.31 49.03 -111.63
N ARG A 65 162.67 50.08 -112.17
CA ARG A 65 161.36 50.58 -111.70
C ARG A 65 160.20 49.66 -112.11
N LEU A 66 160.24 49.13 -113.33
CA LEU A 66 159.22 48.21 -113.86
C LEU A 66 159.11 46.87 -113.10
N ARG A 67 160.19 46.40 -112.45
CA ARG A 67 160.14 45.18 -111.62
C ARG A 67 159.41 45.38 -110.29
N GLN A 68 159.35 46.60 -109.78
CA GLN A 68 158.72 46.89 -108.49
C GLN A 68 157.19 46.89 -108.61
N ASP A 69 156.64 47.51 -109.66
CA ASP A 69 155.19 47.63 -109.86
C ASP A 69 154.49 46.28 -110.11
N LEU A 70 155.14 45.35 -110.84
CA LEU A 70 154.57 44.02 -111.08
C LEU A 70 154.37 43.23 -109.77
N ASN A 71 155.23 43.47 -108.78
CA ASN A 71 155.20 42.75 -107.51
C ASN A 71 154.08 43.24 -106.58
N GLU A 72 153.66 44.50 -106.69
CA GLU A 72 152.50 45.02 -105.94
C GLU A 72 151.17 44.49 -106.48
N LEU A 73 150.99 44.41 -107.80
CA LEU A 73 149.75 43.90 -108.41
C LEU A 73 149.46 42.44 -108.03
N LEU A 74 150.50 41.60 -107.96
CA LEU A 74 150.33 40.20 -107.54
C LEU A 74 149.98 40.05 -106.04
N LYS A 75 150.40 41.00 -105.19
CA LYS A 75 149.98 41.02 -103.78
C LYS A 75 148.50 41.38 -103.64
N ALA A 76 148.03 42.39 -104.38
CA ALA A 76 146.63 42.81 -104.35
C ALA A 76 145.68 41.69 -104.78
N HIS A 77 146.02 40.93 -105.84
CA HIS A 77 145.17 39.84 -106.31
C HIS A 77 145.02 38.69 -105.30
N ARG A 78 146.10 38.36 -104.56
CA ARG A 78 146.03 37.35 -103.47
C ARG A 78 145.16 37.81 -102.29
N GLN A 79 145.07 39.11 -102.05
CA GLN A 79 144.29 39.67 -100.96
C GLN A 79 142.79 39.62 -101.25
N GLN A 80 142.39 39.84 -102.51
CA GLN A 80 141.00 39.78 -102.95
C GLN A 80 140.41 38.35 -102.88
N GLY A 81 141.22 37.32 -103.19
CA GLY A 81 140.80 35.91 -103.04
C GLY A 81 140.42 35.53 -101.60
N ARG A 82 141.16 36.04 -100.60
CA ARG A 82 140.87 35.76 -99.18
C ARG A 82 139.56 36.41 -98.70
N VAL A 83 139.17 37.55 -99.27
CA VAL A 83 137.93 38.25 -98.89
C VAL A 83 136.71 37.49 -99.40
N LEU A 84 136.75 36.97 -100.62
CA LEU A 84 135.66 36.17 -101.19
C LEU A 84 135.43 34.89 -100.39
N GLU A 85 136.51 34.19 -100.01
CA GLU A 85 136.44 32.98 -99.20
C GLU A 85 135.85 33.24 -97.79
N ARG A 86 136.15 34.40 -97.20
CA ARG A 86 135.52 34.86 -95.95
C ARG A 86 134.02 35.14 -96.11
N ASN A 87 133.63 35.80 -97.20
CA ASN A 87 132.22 36.13 -97.44
C ASN A 87 131.37 34.87 -97.71
N GLN A 88 131.93 33.87 -98.39
CA GLN A 88 131.25 32.60 -98.61
C GLN A 88 131.00 31.84 -97.30
N LYS A 89 132.00 31.80 -96.39
CA LYS A 89 131.83 31.23 -95.04
C LYS A 89 130.77 31.96 -94.21
N LEU A 90 130.69 33.29 -94.31
CA LEU A 90 129.67 34.07 -93.60
C LEU A 90 128.26 33.74 -94.13
N LEU A 91 128.09 33.60 -95.44
CA LEU A 91 126.81 33.20 -96.04
C LEU A 91 126.37 31.82 -95.55
N GLU A 92 127.25 30.82 -95.59
CA GLU A 92 126.95 29.47 -95.07
C GLU A 92 126.58 29.50 -93.58
N GLN A 93 127.27 30.31 -92.76
CA GLN A 93 126.93 30.48 -91.34
C GLN A 93 125.54 31.12 -91.17
N THR A 94 125.21 32.15 -91.95
CA THR A 94 123.90 32.79 -91.87
C THR A 94 122.77 31.88 -92.34
N GLU A 95 122.98 31.06 -93.36
CA GLU A 95 122.00 30.08 -93.82
C GLU A 95 121.76 28.98 -92.79
N GLN A 96 122.82 28.49 -92.14
CA GLN A 96 122.70 27.54 -91.03
C GLN A 96 121.91 28.13 -89.86
N GLU A 97 122.16 29.39 -89.51
CA GLU A 97 121.44 30.06 -88.42
C GLU A 97 119.97 30.31 -88.79
N LEU A 98 119.67 30.68 -90.03
CA LEU A 98 118.30 30.81 -90.54
C LEU A 98 117.55 29.47 -90.52
N SER A 99 118.22 28.37 -90.89
CA SER A 99 117.66 27.02 -90.81
C SER A 99 117.35 26.62 -89.36
N ARG A 100 118.25 26.92 -88.41
CA ARG A 100 118.01 26.72 -86.97
C ARG A 100 116.82 27.53 -86.47
N GLN A 101 116.72 28.80 -86.84
CA GLN A 101 115.62 29.67 -86.42
C GLN A 101 114.28 29.20 -87.03
N ARG A 102 114.26 28.75 -88.29
CA ARG A 102 113.07 28.13 -88.90
C ARG A 102 112.66 26.84 -88.19
N GLY A 103 113.61 25.99 -87.81
CA GLY A 103 113.35 24.79 -87.01
C GLY A 103 112.75 25.13 -85.64
N ARG A 104 113.28 26.15 -84.97
CA ARG A 104 112.71 26.64 -83.69
C ARG A 104 111.31 27.21 -83.85
N ALA A 105 111.07 28.00 -84.90
CA ALA A 105 109.74 28.56 -85.18
C ALA A 105 108.71 27.46 -85.43
N SER A 106 109.04 26.44 -86.24
CA SER A 106 108.16 25.30 -86.48
C SER A 106 107.90 24.46 -85.22
N ALA A 107 108.91 24.28 -84.37
CA ALA A 107 108.72 23.60 -83.07
C ALA A 107 107.77 24.39 -82.16
N LEU A 108 107.95 25.72 -82.06
CA LEU A 108 107.05 26.59 -81.30
C LEU A 108 105.63 26.64 -81.88
N GLU A 109 105.46 26.61 -83.20
CA GLU A 109 104.14 26.53 -83.84
C GLU A 109 103.43 25.21 -83.50
N THR A 110 104.17 24.09 -83.48
CA THR A 110 103.65 22.79 -83.07
C THR A 110 103.24 22.82 -81.59
N GLU A 111 104.09 23.38 -80.72
CA GLU A 111 103.80 23.50 -79.29
C GLU A 111 102.59 24.42 -79.02
N VAL A 112 102.45 25.53 -79.75
CA VAL A 112 101.26 26.40 -79.68
C VAL A 112 100.00 25.68 -80.17
N ALA A 113 100.11 24.85 -81.21
CA ALA A 113 98.98 24.04 -81.68
C ALA A 113 98.55 23.01 -80.62
N GLU A 114 99.49 22.32 -79.99
CA GLU A 114 99.23 21.40 -78.87
C GLU A 114 98.63 22.13 -77.66
N GLN A 115 99.14 23.31 -77.30
CA GLN A 115 98.54 24.10 -76.20
C GLN A 115 97.12 24.57 -76.54
N ARG A 116 96.81 24.85 -77.80
CA ARG A 116 95.44 25.20 -78.24
C ARG A 116 94.49 24.01 -78.18
N THR A 117 94.93 22.81 -78.55
CA THR A 117 94.08 21.61 -78.41
C THR A 117 93.82 21.31 -76.95
N VAL A 118 94.85 21.35 -76.09
CA VAL A 118 94.70 21.18 -74.63
C VAL A 118 93.78 22.26 -74.03
N SER A 119 93.93 23.52 -74.44
CA SER A 119 93.05 24.60 -73.99
C SER A 119 91.60 24.39 -74.45
N GLY A 120 91.38 23.89 -75.67
CA GLY A 120 90.05 23.51 -76.16
C GLY A 120 89.41 22.39 -75.34
N GLU A 121 90.18 21.34 -75.01
CA GLU A 121 89.72 20.26 -74.13
C GLU A 121 89.40 20.78 -72.72
N GLN A 122 90.22 21.70 -72.18
CA GLN A 122 89.97 22.33 -70.88
C GLN A 122 88.70 23.16 -70.87
N VAL A 123 88.42 23.92 -71.94
CA VAL A 123 87.17 24.67 -72.09
C VAL A 123 85.96 23.72 -72.11
N GLY A 124 86.06 22.59 -72.83
CA GLY A 124 85.04 21.55 -72.81
C GLY A 124 84.79 20.98 -71.40
N ARG A 125 85.86 20.63 -70.67
CA ARG A 125 85.75 20.16 -69.28
C ARG A 125 85.17 21.20 -68.34
N ILE A 126 85.51 22.49 -68.52
CA ILE A 126 84.91 23.59 -67.73
C ILE A 126 83.41 23.65 -67.99
N HIS A 127 82.99 23.57 -69.24
CA HIS A 127 81.56 23.57 -69.58
C HIS A 127 80.80 22.38 -68.98
N ASP A 128 81.37 21.17 -69.03
CA ASP A 128 80.76 19.99 -68.40
C ASP A 128 80.65 20.15 -66.86
N LEU A 129 81.68 20.74 -66.22
CA LEU A 129 81.66 21.03 -64.80
C LEU A 129 80.61 22.10 -64.45
N GLU A 130 80.47 23.15 -65.25
CA GLU A 130 79.41 24.16 -65.09
C GLU A 130 78.02 23.51 -65.15
N GLN A 131 77.77 22.61 -66.12
CA GLN A 131 76.51 21.87 -66.20
C GLN A 131 76.26 20.99 -64.97
N ILE A 132 77.31 20.34 -64.43
CA ILE A 132 77.20 19.55 -63.20
C ILE A 132 76.85 20.44 -62.00
N VAL A 133 77.47 21.62 -61.89
CA VAL A 133 77.19 22.58 -60.81
C VAL A 133 75.75 23.10 -60.90
N ASP A 134 75.28 23.44 -62.11
CA ASP A 134 73.88 23.84 -62.32
C ASP A 134 72.93 22.71 -61.91
N ARG A 135 73.20 21.47 -62.32
CA ARG A 135 72.41 20.30 -61.92
C ARG A 135 72.45 20.08 -60.40
N GLN A 136 73.58 20.27 -59.73
CA GLN A 136 73.67 20.19 -58.28
C GLN A 136 72.84 21.29 -57.60
N SER A 137 72.84 22.52 -58.12
CA SER A 137 72.03 23.62 -57.56
C SER A 137 70.53 23.37 -57.66
N THR A 138 70.06 22.83 -58.80
CA THR A 138 68.65 22.45 -58.99
C THR A 138 68.24 21.31 -58.07
N LEU A 139 69.08 20.28 -57.94
CA LEU A 139 68.86 19.18 -56.99
C LEU A 139 68.85 19.67 -55.54
N GLN A 140 69.76 20.56 -55.17
CA GLN A 140 69.80 21.13 -53.82
C GLN A 140 68.51 21.90 -53.51
N THR A 141 68.02 22.71 -54.45
CA THR A 141 66.75 23.43 -54.29
C THR A 141 65.58 22.46 -54.13
N ALA A 142 65.55 21.35 -54.89
CA ALA A 142 64.53 20.32 -54.77
C ALA A 142 64.60 19.59 -53.41
N TYR A 143 65.79 19.28 -52.91
CA TYR A 143 65.98 18.69 -51.58
C TYR A 143 65.52 19.63 -50.47
N GLU A 144 65.85 20.92 -50.55
CA GLU A 144 65.37 21.92 -49.59
C GLU A 144 63.84 22.05 -49.61
N ALA A 145 63.20 21.98 -50.79
CA ALA A 145 61.75 21.97 -50.90
C ALA A 145 61.12 20.72 -50.26
N LEU A 146 61.67 19.54 -50.54
CA LEU A 146 61.21 18.28 -49.95
C LEU A 146 61.41 18.25 -48.43
N ASP A 147 62.50 18.84 -47.92
CA ASP A 147 62.74 18.92 -46.48
C ASP A 147 61.74 19.86 -45.80
N ARG A 148 61.37 20.98 -46.43
CA ARG A 148 60.29 21.85 -45.96
C ARG A 148 58.95 21.11 -45.92
N GLU A 149 58.58 20.40 -47.00
CA GLU A 149 57.34 19.62 -47.04
C GLU A 149 57.32 18.52 -45.96
N ARG A 150 58.44 17.83 -45.76
CA ARG A 150 58.60 16.84 -44.68
C ARG A 150 58.43 17.48 -43.29
N GLN A 151 59.00 18.67 -43.07
CA GLN A 151 58.84 19.42 -41.82
C GLN A 151 57.37 19.81 -41.60
N ASP A 152 56.69 20.34 -42.61
CA ASP A 152 55.27 20.71 -42.54
C ASP A 152 54.37 19.50 -42.24
N LEU A 153 54.60 18.38 -42.92
CA LEU A 153 53.88 17.12 -42.66
C LEU A 153 54.14 16.59 -41.25
N SER A 154 55.38 16.71 -40.74
CA SER A 154 55.71 16.33 -39.37
C SER A 154 54.96 17.18 -38.34
N VAL A 155 54.83 18.49 -38.58
CA VAL A 155 54.04 19.38 -37.72
C VAL A 155 52.56 18.99 -37.76
N HIS A 156 52.02 18.77 -38.97
CA HIS A 156 50.62 18.37 -39.12
C HIS A 156 50.31 17.02 -38.47
N LEU A 157 51.21 16.04 -38.57
CA LEU A 157 51.09 14.75 -37.87
C LEU A 157 51.13 14.91 -36.35
N ALA A 158 51.97 15.81 -35.83
CA ALA A 158 52.02 16.10 -34.40
C ALA A 158 50.70 16.73 -33.90
N ASP A 159 50.13 17.66 -34.67
CA ASP A 159 48.85 18.29 -34.34
C ASP A 159 47.67 17.30 -34.42
N LEU A 160 47.63 16.45 -35.46
CA LEU A 160 46.63 15.38 -35.57
C LEU A 160 46.75 14.37 -34.42
N THR A 161 47.97 14.02 -34.02
CA THR A 161 48.21 13.11 -32.89
C THR A 161 47.72 13.75 -31.58
N ARG A 162 47.99 15.04 -31.36
CA ARG A 162 47.48 15.78 -30.21
C ARG A 162 45.96 15.89 -30.21
N SER A 163 45.36 16.21 -31.35
CA SER A 163 43.89 16.27 -31.50
C SER A 163 43.24 14.92 -31.22
N ARG A 164 43.83 13.82 -31.73
CA ARG A 164 43.36 12.46 -31.44
C ARG A 164 43.46 12.13 -29.95
N ALA A 165 44.58 12.46 -29.31
CA ALA A 165 44.78 12.25 -27.88
C ALA A 165 43.74 13.00 -27.03
N ASN A 166 43.46 14.27 -27.39
CA ASN A 166 42.43 15.07 -26.73
C ASN A 166 41.03 14.45 -26.92
N ALA A 167 40.66 14.06 -28.14
CA ALA A 167 39.39 13.41 -28.41
C ALA A 167 39.24 12.07 -27.66
N THR A 168 40.31 11.28 -27.53
CA THR A 168 40.29 10.06 -26.71
C THR A 168 40.10 10.37 -25.23
N ALA A 169 40.78 11.40 -24.70
CA ALA A 169 40.61 11.81 -23.31
C ALA A 169 39.20 12.32 -23.01
N GLU A 170 38.59 13.09 -23.93
CA GLU A 170 37.20 13.53 -23.82
C GLU A 170 36.23 12.35 -23.86
N ARG A 171 36.42 11.41 -24.79
CA ARG A 171 35.62 10.19 -24.87
C ARG A 171 35.70 9.38 -23.57
N ASP A 172 36.88 9.20 -23.02
CA ASP A 172 37.09 8.44 -21.79
C ASP A 172 36.48 9.17 -20.58
N ARG A 173 36.54 10.51 -20.54
CA ARG A 173 35.85 11.33 -19.53
C ARG A 173 34.32 11.19 -19.62
N LEU A 174 33.76 11.26 -20.83
CA LEU A 174 32.32 11.07 -21.05
C LEU A 174 31.87 9.65 -20.68
N ALA A 175 32.67 8.63 -21.01
CA ALA A 175 32.42 7.26 -20.61
C ALA A 175 32.38 7.09 -19.09
N ALA A 176 33.31 7.74 -18.36
CA ALA A 176 33.31 7.75 -16.90
C ALA A 176 32.09 8.48 -16.32
N GLN A 177 31.68 9.61 -16.90
CA GLN A 177 30.46 10.32 -16.49
C GLN A 177 29.19 9.49 -16.74
N LEU A 178 29.10 8.82 -17.89
CA LEU A 178 27.98 7.93 -18.21
C LEU A 178 27.93 6.75 -17.25
N ALA A 179 29.07 6.14 -16.92
CA ALA A 179 29.13 5.07 -15.93
C ALA A 179 28.65 5.54 -14.54
N GLY A 180 29.04 6.75 -14.12
CA GLY A 180 28.56 7.35 -12.87
C GLY A 180 27.05 7.64 -12.88
N ALA A 181 26.52 8.12 -14.00
CA ALA A 181 25.09 8.33 -14.18
C ALA A 181 24.30 7.00 -14.12
N HIS A 182 24.77 5.96 -14.82
CA HIS A 182 24.16 4.63 -14.76
C HIS A 182 24.18 4.03 -13.35
N ALA A 183 25.28 4.19 -12.61
CA ALA A 183 25.34 3.75 -11.22
C ALA A 183 24.32 4.49 -10.34
N THR A 184 24.13 5.79 -10.58
CA THR A 184 23.13 6.60 -9.86
C THR A 184 21.70 6.17 -10.20
N ILE A 185 21.41 5.91 -11.48
CA ILE A 185 20.11 5.40 -11.92
C ILE A 185 19.82 4.05 -11.27
N ALA A 186 20.77 3.10 -11.32
CA ALA A 186 20.61 1.79 -10.69
C ALA A 186 20.37 1.89 -9.18
N ALA A 187 21.05 2.81 -8.48
CA ALA A 187 20.80 3.05 -7.06
C ALA A 187 19.38 3.60 -6.81
N ARG A 188 18.91 4.52 -7.67
CA ARG A 188 17.54 5.07 -7.57
C ARG A 188 16.47 4.02 -7.91
N ASP A 189 16.72 3.16 -8.89
CA ASP A 189 15.81 2.06 -9.23
C ASP A 189 15.68 1.08 -8.05
N ALA A 190 16.78 0.80 -7.34
CA ALA A 190 16.75 -0.02 -6.13
C ALA A 190 15.96 0.65 -4.99
N GLU A 191 16.11 1.97 -4.79
CA GLU A 191 15.30 2.73 -3.82
C GLU A 191 13.81 2.70 -4.19
N VAL A 192 13.47 2.89 -5.47
CA VAL A 192 12.08 2.83 -5.95
C VAL A 192 11.49 1.44 -5.72
N ALA A 193 12.23 0.38 -6.01
CA ALA A 193 11.78 -0.99 -5.76
C ALA A 193 11.54 -1.25 -4.26
N ALA A 194 12.40 -0.74 -3.37
CA ALA A 194 12.20 -0.85 -1.93
C ALA A 194 10.93 -0.10 -1.47
N LEU A 195 10.71 1.13 -1.97
CA LEU A 195 9.50 1.90 -1.67
C LEU A 195 8.21 1.25 -2.19
N GLN A 196 8.27 0.56 -3.33
CA GLN A 196 7.14 -0.22 -3.85
C GLN A 196 6.77 -1.37 -2.94
N ILE A 197 7.76 -2.11 -2.42
CA ILE A 197 7.53 -3.19 -1.45
C ILE A 197 6.87 -2.64 -0.17
N ASP A 198 7.34 -1.48 0.32
CA ASP A 198 6.75 -0.83 1.48
C ASP A 198 5.31 -0.37 1.20
N GLN A 199 5.04 0.19 0.01
CA GLN A 199 3.70 0.57 -0.42
C GLN A 199 2.75 -0.64 -0.46
N ASP A 200 3.18 -1.74 -1.08
CA ASP A 200 2.40 -2.98 -1.15
C ASP A 200 2.10 -3.51 0.27
N GLY A 201 3.06 -3.42 1.18
CA GLY A 201 2.89 -3.77 2.60
C GLY A 201 1.84 -2.90 3.29
N VAL A 202 1.83 -1.59 3.03
CA VAL A 202 0.83 -0.65 3.55
C VAL A 202 -0.56 -0.95 2.97
N GLU A 203 -0.67 -1.19 1.66
CA GLU A 203 -1.93 -1.52 1.00
C GLU A 203 -2.53 -2.84 1.52
N ALA A 204 -1.70 -3.86 1.75
CA ALA A 204 -2.12 -5.10 2.39
C ALA A 204 -2.65 -4.87 3.81
N ARG A 205 -1.99 -4.00 4.60
CA ARG A 205 -2.43 -3.65 5.95
C ARG A 205 -3.74 -2.86 5.96
N ILE A 206 -3.93 -1.93 5.02
CA ILE A 206 -5.20 -1.21 4.83
C ILE A 206 -6.33 -2.19 4.51
N SER A 207 -6.09 -3.11 3.58
CA SER A 207 -7.07 -4.15 3.20
C SER A 207 -7.43 -5.04 4.39
N GLY A 208 -6.45 -5.43 5.21
CA GLY A 208 -6.67 -6.16 6.45
C GLY A 208 -7.57 -5.41 7.44
N LEU A 209 -7.26 -4.13 7.70
CA LEU A 209 -8.05 -3.28 8.60
C LEU A 209 -9.48 -3.05 8.07
N GLN A 210 -9.67 -2.90 6.76
CA GLN A 210 -11.00 -2.80 6.16
C GLN A 210 -11.83 -4.07 6.39
N SER A 211 -11.22 -5.25 6.23
CA SER A 211 -11.88 -6.52 6.52
C SER A 211 -12.29 -6.64 7.99
N GLU A 212 -11.42 -6.22 8.92
CA GLU A 212 -11.69 -6.20 10.35
C GLU A 212 -12.84 -5.24 10.70
N ILE A 213 -12.87 -4.04 10.13
CA ILE A 213 -13.97 -3.09 10.28
C ILE A 213 -15.29 -3.70 9.80
N GLU A 214 -15.31 -4.38 8.65
CA GLU A 214 -16.52 -5.02 8.15
C GLU A 214 -16.96 -6.23 8.99
N GLN A 215 -16.02 -6.96 9.61
CA GLN A 215 -16.36 -7.97 10.61
C GLN A 215 -16.97 -7.34 11.86
N LEU A 216 -16.38 -6.26 12.39
CA LEU A 216 -16.88 -5.54 13.56
C LEU A 216 -18.26 -4.93 13.31
N LYS A 217 -18.51 -4.34 12.13
CA LYS A 217 -19.83 -3.83 11.75
C LYS A 217 -20.88 -4.94 11.74
N ARG A 218 -20.56 -6.09 11.16
CA ARG A 218 -21.46 -7.26 11.17
C ARG A 218 -21.71 -7.75 12.60
N GLY A 219 -20.68 -7.82 13.44
CA GLY A 219 -20.81 -8.17 14.86
C GLY A 219 -21.71 -7.20 15.62
N ASN A 220 -21.51 -5.90 15.44
CA ASN A 220 -22.32 -4.85 16.05
C ASN A 220 -23.78 -4.91 15.58
N GLY A 221 -24.00 -5.18 14.29
CA GLY A 221 -25.35 -5.41 13.74
C GLY A 221 -26.06 -6.59 14.41
N LYS A 222 -25.37 -7.71 14.65
CA LYS A 222 -25.92 -8.85 15.38
C LYS A 222 -26.26 -8.48 16.83
N LEU A 223 -25.34 -7.83 17.54
CA LEU A 223 -25.56 -7.41 18.92
C LEU A 223 -26.75 -6.44 19.06
N ARG A 224 -26.95 -5.53 18.10
CA ARG A 224 -28.14 -4.67 18.06
C ARG A 224 -29.41 -5.48 17.90
N ALA A 225 -29.45 -6.43 16.96
CA ALA A 225 -30.60 -7.30 16.77
C ALA A 225 -30.88 -8.24 17.95
N ASP A 226 -29.84 -8.67 18.69
CA ASP A 226 -29.98 -9.40 19.95
C ASP A 226 -30.56 -8.51 21.06
N LEU A 227 -30.08 -7.26 21.16
CA LEU A 227 -30.57 -6.28 22.13
C LEU A 227 -32.05 -5.95 21.89
N ASP A 228 -32.45 -5.71 20.64
CA ASP A 228 -33.84 -5.42 20.30
C ASP A 228 -34.75 -6.60 20.69
N ARG A 229 -34.34 -7.84 20.38
CA ARG A 229 -35.07 -9.05 20.81
C ARG A 229 -35.16 -9.19 22.32
N ALA A 230 -34.10 -8.84 23.05
CA ALA A 230 -34.10 -8.87 24.52
C ALA A 230 -35.05 -7.83 25.12
N LEU A 231 -35.09 -6.63 24.54
CA LEU A 231 -36.03 -5.57 24.95
C LEU A 231 -37.48 -5.98 24.67
N GLU A 232 -37.76 -6.58 23.51
CA GLU A 232 -39.09 -7.13 23.19
C GLU A 232 -39.51 -8.23 24.17
N ALA A 233 -38.60 -9.17 24.47
CA ALA A 233 -38.85 -10.23 25.45
C ALA A 233 -39.12 -9.66 26.86
N GLN A 234 -38.37 -8.64 27.27
CA GLN A 234 -38.58 -7.96 28.55
C GLN A 234 -39.94 -7.25 28.61
N ALA A 235 -40.34 -6.57 27.53
CA ALA A 235 -41.65 -5.92 27.44
C ALA A 235 -42.80 -6.96 27.51
N ALA A 236 -42.66 -8.10 26.82
CA ALA A 236 -43.61 -9.19 26.89
C ALA A 236 -43.70 -9.79 28.30
N GLN A 237 -42.57 -9.97 28.99
CA GLN A 237 -42.54 -10.46 30.36
C GLN A 237 -43.23 -9.49 31.33
N HIS A 238 -42.97 -8.19 31.20
CA HIS A 238 -43.64 -7.17 32.02
C HIS A 238 -45.15 -7.14 31.77
N HIS A 239 -45.59 -7.29 30.52
CA HIS A 239 -47.01 -7.38 30.19
C HIS A 239 -47.67 -8.61 30.85
N LEU A 240 -47.03 -9.79 30.74
CA LEU A 240 -47.53 -11.02 31.36
C LEU A 240 -47.59 -10.90 32.89
N GLN A 241 -46.63 -10.21 33.51
CA GLN A 241 -46.62 -9.91 34.95
C GLN A 241 -47.86 -9.09 35.34
N LEU A 242 -48.18 -8.03 34.59
CA LEU A 242 -49.37 -7.21 34.83
C LEU A 242 -50.67 -8.01 34.65
N GLU A 243 -50.74 -8.89 33.63
CA GLU A 243 -51.89 -9.77 33.46
C GLU A 243 -52.05 -10.76 34.62
N PHE A 244 -50.94 -11.33 35.09
CA PHE A 244 -50.94 -12.22 36.24
C PHE A 244 -51.41 -11.50 37.52
N ASP A 245 -50.89 -10.29 37.78
CA ASP A 245 -51.29 -9.48 38.94
C ASP A 245 -52.78 -9.11 38.88
N ALA A 246 -53.27 -8.72 37.69
CA ALA A 246 -54.68 -8.44 37.47
C ALA A 246 -55.55 -9.69 37.68
N LEU A 247 -55.09 -10.86 37.20
CA LEU A 247 -55.79 -12.13 37.38
C LEU A 247 -55.81 -12.56 38.84
N SER A 248 -54.70 -12.39 39.57
CA SER A 248 -54.60 -12.67 41.00
C SER A 248 -55.59 -11.80 41.78
N ALA A 249 -55.64 -10.50 41.50
CA ALA A 249 -56.60 -9.59 42.14
C ALA A 249 -58.06 -10.01 41.87
N ARG A 250 -58.38 -10.42 40.64
CA ARG A 250 -59.73 -10.93 40.31
C ARG A 250 -60.04 -12.23 41.06
N TRP A 251 -59.06 -13.11 41.22
CA TRP A 251 -59.20 -14.34 42.00
C TRP A 251 -59.43 -14.06 43.49
N ASP A 252 -58.75 -13.07 44.06
CA ASP A 252 -58.94 -12.69 45.46
C ASP A 252 -60.36 -12.15 45.71
N VAL A 253 -60.87 -11.31 44.79
CA VAL A 253 -62.25 -10.83 44.83
C VAL A 253 -63.25 -11.99 44.70
N ALA A 254 -63.06 -12.88 43.73
CA ALA A 254 -63.94 -14.03 43.55
C ALA A 254 -63.94 -14.95 44.78
N ARG A 255 -62.77 -15.14 45.42
CA ARG A 255 -62.63 -15.92 46.65
C ARG A 255 -63.36 -15.26 47.82
N ALA A 256 -63.28 -13.95 47.96
CA ALA A 256 -64.00 -13.21 49.01
C ALA A 256 -65.53 -13.32 48.81
N GLN A 257 -66.01 -13.17 47.57
CA GLN A 257 -67.43 -13.35 47.24
C GLN A 257 -67.93 -14.77 47.51
N LEU A 258 -67.12 -15.80 47.21
CA LEU A 258 -67.46 -17.18 47.52
C LEU A 258 -67.58 -17.40 49.03
N ALA A 259 -66.63 -16.90 49.81
CA ALA A 259 -66.67 -17.01 51.26
C ALA A 259 -67.90 -16.30 51.88
N GLU A 260 -68.27 -15.13 51.34
CA GLU A 260 -69.48 -14.41 51.75
C GLU A 260 -70.76 -15.20 51.41
N ALA A 261 -70.84 -15.76 50.20
CA ALA A 261 -71.96 -16.59 49.77
C ALA A 261 -72.11 -17.87 50.63
N GLU A 262 -70.99 -18.53 50.96
CA GLU A 262 -70.98 -19.69 51.85
C GLU A 262 -71.47 -19.34 53.26
N SER A 263 -71.05 -18.19 53.80
CA SER A 263 -71.52 -17.69 55.10
C SER A 263 -73.02 -17.40 55.10
N ALA A 264 -73.52 -16.76 54.04
CA ALA A 264 -74.94 -16.47 53.85
C ALA A 264 -75.77 -17.76 53.77
N LEU A 265 -75.31 -18.77 53.04
CA LEU A 265 -75.97 -20.07 52.95
C LEU A 265 -76.02 -20.77 54.31
N LYS A 266 -74.90 -20.77 55.05
CA LYS A 266 -74.83 -21.38 56.39
C LYS A 266 -75.79 -20.71 57.38
N SER A 267 -75.90 -19.37 57.32
CA SER A 267 -76.86 -18.60 58.13
C SER A 267 -78.31 -18.98 57.77
N SER A 268 -78.65 -19.01 56.48
CA SER A 268 -79.99 -19.40 56.02
C SER A 268 -80.37 -20.84 56.39
N GLN A 269 -79.41 -21.78 56.38
CA GLN A 269 -79.65 -23.16 56.82
C GLN A 269 -79.90 -23.23 58.33
N ALA A 270 -79.19 -22.44 59.13
CA ALA A 270 -79.40 -22.38 60.58
C ALA A 270 -80.79 -21.83 60.93
N THR A 271 -81.25 -20.79 60.22
CA THR A 271 -82.60 -20.23 60.43
C THR A 271 -83.70 -21.21 60.06
N ILE A 272 -83.57 -21.94 58.93
CA ILE A 272 -84.55 -22.96 58.52
C ILE A 272 -84.64 -24.08 59.57
N LYS A 273 -83.50 -24.61 60.04
CA LYS A 273 -83.49 -25.66 61.07
C LYS A 273 -84.09 -25.21 62.39
N ALA A 274 -83.87 -23.95 62.79
CA ALA A 274 -84.47 -23.39 64.00
C ALA A 274 -85.99 -23.27 63.88
N ALA A 275 -86.50 -22.79 62.74
CA ALA A 275 -87.94 -22.67 62.48
C ALA A 275 -88.65 -24.04 62.50
N GLN A 276 -88.02 -25.07 61.91
CA GLN A 276 -88.56 -26.44 61.90
C GLN A 276 -88.74 -27.02 63.31
N ARG A 277 -87.75 -26.86 64.20
CA ARG A 277 -87.83 -27.36 65.59
C ARG A 277 -88.89 -26.68 66.44
N LEU A 278 -89.15 -25.40 66.18
CA LEU A 278 -90.19 -24.65 66.88
C LEU A 278 -91.59 -25.13 66.49
N SER A 279 -91.82 -25.41 65.21
CA SER A 279 -93.13 -25.84 64.70
C SER A 279 -93.59 -27.18 65.28
N SER A 280 -92.71 -28.19 65.34
CA SER A 280 -93.07 -29.54 65.80
C SER A 280 -93.50 -29.56 67.29
N SER A 281 -92.77 -28.82 68.14
CA SER A 281 -93.04 -28.76 69.58
C SER A 281 -94.43 -28.21 69.97
N VAL A 282 -95.06 -27.40 69.10
CA VAL A 282 -96.39 -26.81 69.35
C VAL A 282 -97.50 -27.80 69.02
N GLU A 283 -97.32 -28.63 67.99
CA GLU A 283 -98.34 -29.57 67.51
C GLU A 283 -98.57 -30.74 68.48
N TRP A 284 -97.52 -31.22 69.17
CA TRP A 284 -97.61 -32.31 70.15
C TRP A 284 -98.45 -31.97 71.39
N ARG A 285 -98.26 -30.78 71.96
CA ARG A 285 -99.02 -30.35 73.13
C ARG A 285 -100.51 -30.21 72.84
N LEU A 286 -100.85 -29.68 71.66
CA LEU A 286 -102.25 -29.54 71.22
C LEU A 286 -102.92 -30.91 71.07
N ALA A 287 -102.21 -31.93 70.61
CA ALA A 287 -102.75 -33.29 70.47
C ALA A 287 -103.15 -33.92 71.81
N LEU A 288 -102.32 -33.78 72.85
CA LEU A 288 -102.60 -34.32 74.20
C LEU A 288 -103.81 -33.65 74.86
N ASP A 289 -103.93 -32.34 74.69
CA ASP A 289 -105.06 -31.57 75.19
C ASP A 289 -106.37 -31.99 74.51
N GLY A 290 -106.36 -32.20 73.18
CA GLY A 290 -107.54 -32.64 72.43
C GLY A 290 -108.12 -33.99 72.89
N VAL A 291 -107.28 -34.91 73.39
CA VAL A 291 -107.74 -36.21 73.89
C VAL A 291 -108.61 -36.08 75.14
N LEU A 292 -108.21 -35.22 76.08
CA LEU A 292 -108.97 -34.99 77.30
C LEU A 292 -110.27 -34.23 77.03
N ASP A 293 -110.26 -33.35 76.03
CA ASP A 293 -111.47 -32.63 75.59
C ASP A 293 -112.49 -33.61 75.00
N ALA A 294 -112.06 -34.51 74.11
CA ALA A 294 -112.92 -35.56 73.55
C ALA A 294 -113.50 -36.50 74.61
N ALA A 295 -112.71 -36.84 75.63
CA ALA A 295 -113.18 -37.63 76.77
C ALA A 295 -114.29 -36.91 77.56
N SER A 296 -114.16 -35.59 77.71
CA SER A 296 -115.11 -34.76 78.49
C SER A 296 -116.46 -34.58 77.79
N GLU A 297 -116.49 -34.61 76.46
CA GLU A 297 -117.71 -34.55 75.66
C GLU A 297 -118.56 -35.82 75.79
N LEU A 298 -117.91 -36.98 75.83
CA LEU A 298 -118.58 -38.28 75.82
C LEU A 298 -118.92 -38.79 77.21
N VAL A 299 -118.11 -38.44 78.21
CA VAL A 299 -118.31 -38.85 79.60
C VAL A 299 -118.03 -37.66 80.50
N ARG A 300 -119.05 -37.19 81.23
CA ARG A 300 -118.85 -36.15 82.24
C ARG A 300 -117.83 -36.65 83.26
N PHE A 301 -116.88 -35.85 83.71
CA PHE A 301 -116.01 -36.23 84.83
C PHE A 301 -115.62 -34.99 85.61
N GLU A 302 -115.36 -35.18 86.90
CA GLU A 302 -114.88 -34.08 87.75
C GLU A 302 -113.40 -33.85 87.52
N ARG A 303 -112.61 -34.93 87.36
CA ARG A 303 -111.17 -34.87 87.11
C ARG A 303 -110.79 -35.90 86.06
N GLY A 304 -109.94 -35.49 85.12
CA GLY A 304 -109.40 -36.36 84.07
C GLY A 304 -107.89 -36.16 83.95
N THR A 305 -107.14 -37.23 83.79
CA THR A 305 -105.69 -37.16 83.56
C THR A 305 -105.27 -38.13 82.46
N LEU A 306 -104.25 -37.72 81.71
CA LEU A 306 -103.61 -38.51 80.68
C LEU A 306 -102.16 -38.74 81.12
N ALA A 307 -101.84 -39.98 81.46
CA ALA A 307 -100.47 -40.38 81.77
C ALA A 307 -99.87 -41.14 80.60
N LEU A 308 -98.65 -40.77 80.19
CA LEU A 308 -97.90 -41.49 79.17
C LEU A 308 -96.79 -42.30 79.80
N VAL A 309 -96.40 -43.37 79.13
CA VAL A 309 -95.28 -44.22 79.53
C VAL A 309 -93.96 -43.49 79.24
N ASP A 310 -93.15 -43.32 80.27
CA ASP A 310 -91.74 -42.96 80.12
C ASP A 310 -90.93 -44.24 79.97
N GLU A 311 -90.57 -44.58 78.73
CA GLU A 311 -89.84 -45.81 78.37
C GLU A 311 -88.48 -45.92 79.07
N LEU A 312 -87.85 -44.79 79.47
CA LEU A 312 -86.56 -44.83 80.16
C LEU A 312 -86.67 -45.23 81.63
N GLN A 313 -87.80 -44.95 82.28
CA GLN A 313 -87.98 -45.14 83.73
C GLN A 313 -89.02 -46.21 84.08
N GLU A 314 -89.70 -46.80 83.10
CA GLU A 314 -90.83 -47.73 83.28
C GLU A 314 -91.93 -47.16 84.21
N GLU A 315 -92.12 -45.85 84.14
CA GLU A 315 -93.08 -45.10 84.96
C GLU A 315 -94.15 -44.44 84.08
N LEU A 316 -95.34 -44.27 84.66
CA LEU A 316 -96.42 -43.47 84.11
C LEU A 316 -96.28 -42.03 84.61
N LYS A 317 -96.04 -41.11 83.67
CA LYS A 317 -95.94 -39.68 83.91
C LYS A 317 -97.19 -38.98 83.38
N VAL A 318 -97.84 -38.18 84.22
CA VAL A 318 -98.96 -37.34 83.76
C VAL A 318 -98.42 -36.23 82.87
N GLU A 319 -98.89 -36.18 81.62
CA GLU A 319 -98.48 -35.17 80.62
C GLU A 319 -99.60 -34.16 80.33
N ALA A 320 -100.87 -34.54 80.59
CA ALA A 320 -101.99 -33.64 80.50
C ALA A 320 -103.04 -33.93 81.59
N ALA A 321 -103.75 -32.89 82.03
CA ALA A 321 -104.82 -33.01 83.02
C ALA A 321 -105.93 -31.98 82.77
N ARG A 322 -107.15 -32.34 83.19
CA ARG A 322 -108.34 -31.48 83.16
C ARG A 322 -109.00 -31.45 84.54
N ASN A 323 -109.47 -30.26 84.92
CA ASN A 323 -110.19 -29.99 86.16
C ASN A 323 -109.46 -30.46 87.44
N SER A 324 -108.12 -30.54 87.41
CA SER A 324 -107.31 -30.92 88.56
C SER A 324 -106.81 -29.68 89.31
N PRO A 325 -106.94 -29.62 90.65
CA PRO A 325 -106.36 -28.55 91.48
C PRO A 325 -104.83 -28.63 91.57
N ILE A 326 -104.20 -29.69 91.06
CA ILE A 326 -102.76 -29.92 91.05
C ILE A 326 -102.25 -29.67 89.62
N ALA A 327 -101.18 -28.90 89.47
CA ALA A 327 -100.52 -28.72 88.18
C ALA A 327 -99.92 -30.05 87.70
N VAL A 328 -99.92 -30.31 86.39
CA VAL A 328 -99.38 -31.55 85.78
C VAL A 328 -97.94 -31.84 86.26
N SER A 329 -97.11 -30.80 86.43
CA SER A 329 -95.73 -30.89 86.92
C SER A 329 -95.59 -31.38 88.37
N GLU A 330 -96.65 -31.30 89.16
CA GLU A 330 -96.68 -31.66 90.59
C GLU A 330 -97.42 -32.98 90.86
N MET A 331 -97.93 -33.64 89.81
CA MET A 331 -98.63 -34.92 89.94
C MET A 331 -97.64 -36.07 90.17
N SER A 332 -98.04 -37.01 91.04
CA SER A 332 -97.24 -38.20 91.36
C SER A 332 -97.04 -39.10 90.15
N ARG A 333 -95.83 -39.66 90.02
CA ARG A 333 -95.50 -40.72 89.07
C ARG A 333 -95.81 -42.07 89.67
N PHE A 334 -96.21 -43.02 88.84
CA PHE A 334 -96.57 -44.38 89.28
C PHE A 334 -95.85 -45.40 88.41
N LYS A 335 -95.42 -46.53 88.99
CA LYS A 335 -94.85 -47.61 88.18
C LYS A 335 -95.93 -48.31 87.36
N VAL A 336 -95.57 -48.86 86.21
CA VAL A 336 -96.47 -49.74 85.45
C VAL A 336 -96.83 -50.96 86.34
N GLY A 337 -98.13 -51.29 86.42
CA GLY A 337 -98.66 -52.30 87.35
C GLY A 337 -99.01 -51.79 88.75
N GLU A 338 -98.64 -50.55 89.11
CA GLU A 338 -98.96 -49.95 90.39
C GLU A 338 -100.23 -49.09 90.33
N GLY A 339 -101.09 -49.21 91.34
CA GLY A 339 -102.36 -48.48 91.39
C GLY A 339 -103.36 -48.96 90.33
N ILE A 340 -104.54 -48.33 90.27
CA ILE A 340 -105.56 -48.70 89.26
C ILE A 340 -105.08 -48.37 87.84
N ALA A 341 -104.44 -47.21 87.66
CA ALA A 341 -103.94 -46.79 86.35
C ALA A 341 -102.84 -47.71 85.83
N GLY A 342 -101.82 -48.01 86.65
CA GLY A 342 -100.75 -48.92 86.28
C GLY A 342 -101.25 -50.35 86.06
N TRP A 343 -102.21 -50.82 86.87
CA TRP A 343 -102.85 -52.12 86.67
C TRP A 343 -103.59 -52.20 85.34
N ALA A 344 -104.36 -51.17 84.98
CA ALA A 344 -105.11 -51.11 83.73
C ALA A 344 -104.18 -51.19 82.51
N LEU A 345 -103.00 -50.55 82.58
CA LEU A 345 -101.99 -50.65 81.54
C LEU A 345 -101.31 -52.02 81.48
N SER A 346 -100.92 -52.56 82.64
CA SER A 346 -100.19 -53.84 82.69
C SER A 346 -101.06 -55.02 82.27
N HIS A 347 -102.35 -54.99 82.61
CA HIS A 347 -103.33 -56.02 82.23
C HIS A 347 -104.00 -55.70 80.88
N ARG A 348 -103.77 -54.50 80.32
CA ARG A 348 -104.35 -54.03 79.06
C ARG A 348 -105.89 -54.08 79.06
N GLU A 349 -106.48 -53.85 80.21
CA GLU A 349 -107.92 -53.96 80.44
C GLU A 349 -108.45 -52.68 81.09
N PRO A 350 -109.57 -52.11 80.59
CA PRO A 350 -110.26 -51.01 81.25
C PRO A 350 -110.80 -51.44 82.62
N VAL A 351 -110.65 -50.57 83.62
CA VAL A 351 -111.14 -50.80 84.98
C VAL A 351 -112.19 -49.78 85.35
N LEU A 352 -113.36 -50.26 85.74
CA LEU A 352 -114.39 -49.46 86.41
C LEU A 352 -114.42 -49.77 87.89
N VAL A 353 -114.20 -48.75 88.72
CA VAL A 353 -114.35 -48.83 90.17
C VAL A 353 -115.51 -47.94 90.60
N ARG A 354 -116.52 -48.55 91.22
CA ARG A 354 -117.73 -47.86 91.68
C ARG A 354 -117.56 -47.19 93.05
N ASP A 355 -116.73 -47.79 93.92
CA ASP A 355 -116.28 -47.18 95.18
C ASP A 355 -114.79 -47.45 95.38
N THR A 356 -113.95 -46.43 95.20
CA THR A 356 -112.48 -46.52 95.33
C THR A 356 -112.01 -46.96 96.70
N ARG A 357 -112.80 -46.75 97.76
CA ARG A 357 -112.46 -47.23 99.13
C ARG A 357 -112.56 -48.75 99.26
N SER A 358 -113.31 -49.39 98.36
CA SER A 358 -113.48 -50.85 98.34
C SER A 358 -112.42 -51.56 97.50
N ASP A 359 -111.66 -50.82 96.67
CA ASP A 359 -110.61 -51.39 95.83
C ASP A 359 -109.23 -51.12 96.44
N PRO A 360 -108.51 -52.14 96.96
CA PRO A 360 -107.20 -51.96 97.58
C PRO A 360 -106.13 -51.48 96.58
N ARG A 361 -106.42 -51.52 95.27
CA ARG A 361 -105.53 -51.00 94.23
C ARG A 361 -105.63 -49.47 94.08
N PHE A 362 -106.63 -48.81 94.67
CA PHE A 362 -106.73 -47.36 94.57
C PHE A 362 -105.64 -46.66 95.38
N LYS A 363 -104.78 -45.92 94.68
CA LYS A 363 -103.82 -45.00 95.28
C LYS A 363 -104.22 -43.58 94.89
N ALA A 364 -104.68 -42.80 95.87
CA ALA A 364 -105.06 -41.42 95.65
C ALA A 364 -103.81 -40.53 95.55
N SER A 365 -103.70 -39.73 94.50
CA SER A 365 -102.71 -38.65 94.44
C SER A 365 -103.01 -37.52 95.45
N ASP A 366 -104.28 -37.38 95.87
CA ASP A 366 -104.70 -36.46 96.93
C ASP A 366 -105.59 -37.20 97.95
N PRO A 367 -105.10 -37.48 99.17
CA PRO A 367 -105.88 -38.14 100.21
C PRO A 367 -107.10 -37.36 100.70
N LYS A 368 -107.16 -36.03 100.48
CA LYS A 368 -108.26 -35.17 100.96
C LYS A 368 -109.47 -35.14 100.03
N HIS A 369 -109.28 -35.42 98.74
CA HIS A 369 -110.34 -35.46 97.72
C HIS A 369 -110.34 -36.81 97.01
N GLN A 370 -110.59 -37.87 97.78
CA GLN A 370 -110.67 -39.22 97.20
C GLN A 370 -111.94 -39.34 96.36
N PRO A 371 -111.83 -39.42 95.02
CA PRO A 371 -112.98 -39.65 94.17
C PRO A 371 -113.54 -41.01 94.51
N ARG A 372 -114.86 -41.15 94.47
CA ARG A 372 -115.53 -42.39 94.88
C ARG A 372 -115.72 -43.32 93.69
N SER A 373 -115.99 -42.79 92.50
CA SER A 373 -116.01 -43.60 91.29
C SER A 373 -114.86 -43.22 90.35
N PHE A 374 -114.20 -44.22 89.78
CA PHE A 374 -112.98 -44.05 89.01
C PHE A 374 -112.98 -45.01 87.82
N ILE A 375 -112.62 -44.49 86.65
CA ILE A 375 -112.35 -45.31 85.47
C ILE A 375 -110.88 -45.11 85.10
N ALA A 376 -110.19 -46.22 84.82
CA ALA A 376 -108.88 -46.21 84.17
C ALA A 376 -108.97 -47.01 82.88
N VAL A 377 -108.58 -46.39 81.77
CA VAL A 377 -108.57 -47.03 80.46
C VAL A 377 -107.17 -46.91 79.87
N PRO A 378 -106.53 -48.01 79.48
CA PRO A 378 -105.23 -47.95 78.82
C PRO A 378 -105.37 -47.39 77.40
N LEU A 379 -104.42 -46.53 77.01
CA LEU A 379 -104.23 -46.06 75.64
C LEU A 379 -103.40 -47.10 74.91
N LEU A 380 -104.07 -47.98 74.17
CA LEU A 380 -103.43 -49.06 73.43
C LEU A 380 -103.47 -48.74 71.94
N ALA A 381 -102.32 -48.77 71.28
CA ALA A 381 -102.24 -48.72 69.84
C ALA A 381 -101.39 -49.91 69.35
N ASP A 382 -101.98 -50.69 68.44
CA ASP A 382 -101.48 -51.99 68.01
C ASP A 382 -101.04 -52.91 69.18
N LYS A 383 -99.72 -53.02 69.41
CA LYS A 383 -99.11 -53.90 70.42
C LYS A 383 -98.48 -53.15 71.59
N GLU A 384 -98.49 -51.83 71.58
CA GLU A 384 -97.83 -50.97 72.57
C GLU A 384 -98.86 -50.20 73.40
N GLY A 385 -98.58 -50.09 74.70
CA GLY A 385 -99.38 -49.29 75.63
C GLY A 385 -98.72 -47.94 75.80
N LEU A 386 -99.29 -46.91 75.20
CA LEU A 386 -98.72 -45.56 75.20
C LEU A 386 -98.89 -44.85 76.54
N GLY A 387 -99.93 -45.22 77.29
CA GLY A 387 -100.35 -44.49 78.47
C GLY A 387 -101.70 -44.95 79.01
N VAL A 388 -102.27 -44.17 79.92
CA VAL A 388 -103.55 -44.42 80.57
C VAL A 388 -104.35 -43.14 80.66
N LEU A 389 -105.60 -43.20 80.21
CA LEU A 389 -106.62 -42.18 80.46
C LEU A 389 -107.36 -42.55 81.74
N THR A 390 -107.36 -41.65 82.72
CA THR A 390 -108.11 -41.86 83.95
C THR A 390 -109.10 -40.74 84.18
N VAL A 391 -110.28 -41.10 84.68
CA VAL A 391 -111.32 -40.15 85.04
C VAL A 391 -111.93 -40.49 86.39
N ALA A 392 -112.42 -39.45 87.06
CA ALA A 392 -112.91 -39.55 88.43
C ALA A 392 -114.22 -38.76 88.62
N ARG A 393 -115.12 -39.32 89.44
CA ARG A 393 -116.42 -38.73 89.84
C ARG A 393 -116.70 -38.93 91.34
N PRO A 394 -117.57 -38.09 91.94
CA PRO A 394 -117.99 -38.23 93.34
C PRO A 394 -119.00 -39.39 93.51
N ALA A 395 -119.28 -39.78 94.77
CA ALA A 395 -120.14 -40.94 95.07
C ALA A 395 -121.61 -40.76 94.65
N THR A 396 -122.04 -39.52 94.44
CA THR A 396 -123.42 -39.18 94.08
C THR A 396 -123.76 -39.54 92.64
N ASP A 397 -122.76 -39.73 91.78
CA ASP A 397 -122.91 -40.10 90.37
C ASP A 397 -121.82 -41.11 89.95
N PRO A 398 -121.93 -42.39 90.38
CA PRO A 398 -120.94 -43.40 90.05
C PRO A 398 -120.97 -43.75 88.56
N PHE A 399 -119.80 -44.00 88.00
CA PHE A 399 -119.68 -44.39 86.61
C PHE A 399 -120.36 -45.73 86.32
N THR A 400 -120.92 -45.82 85.11
CA THR A 400 -121.59 -47.00 84.59
C THR A 400 -120.70 -47.76 83.61
N GLU A 401 -121.08 -48.99 83.28
CA GLU A 401 -120.44 -49.75 82.19
C GLU A 401 -120.56 -49.05 80.84
N HIS A 402 -121.58 -48.20 80.67
CA HIS A 402 -121.72 -47.39 79.45
C HIS A 402 -120.65 -46.30 79.38
N ASP A 403 -120.37 -45.62 80.49
CA ASP A 403 -119.27 -44.65 80.59
C ASP A 403 -117.92 -45.33 80.32
N LEU A 404 -117.68 -46.53 80.87
CA LEU A 404 -116.46 -47.31 80.61
C LEU A 404 -116.29 -47.62 79.12
N ARG A 405 -117.34 -48.08 78.44
CA ARG A 405 -117.30 -48.37 77.00
C ARG A 405 -117.04 -47.13 76.15
N ASN A 406 -117.64 -45.99 76.51
CA ASN A 406 -117.44 -44.75 75.78
C ASN A 406 -115.99 -44.25 75.95
N LEU A 407 -115.44 -44.28 77.16
CA LEU A 407 -114.04 -43.94 77.41
C LEU A 407 -113.05 -44.93 76.79
N ALA A 408 -113.38 -46.22 76.78
CA ALA A 408 -112.59 -47.24 76.07
C ALA A 408 -112.45 -46.91 74.58
N ARG A 409 -113.52 -46.44 73.95
CA ARG A 409 -113.48 -46.01 72.55
C ARG A 409 -112.60 -44.77 72.35
N VAL A 410 -112.79 -43.75 73.20
CA VAL A 410 -111.95 -42.53 73.16
C VAL A 410 -110.48 -42.87 73.34
N ALA A 411 -110.15 -43.76 74.27
CA ALA A 411 -108.77 -44.17 74.53
C ALA A 411 -108.12 -44.84 73.31
N THR A 412 -108.85 -45.68 72.59
CA THR A 412 -108.35 -46.31 71.36
C THR A 412 -108.12 -45.28 70.26
N ASP A 413 -109.09 -44.39 70.02
CA ASP A 413 -108.98 -43.36 68.98
C ASP A 413 -107.86 -42.36 69.32
N ALA A 414 -107.74 -42.00 70.60
CA ALA A 414 -106.67 -41.15 71.12
C ALA A 414 -105.28 -41.78 70.99
N ALA A 415 -105.14 -43.08 71.28
CA ALA A 415 -103.85 -43.77 71.18
C ALA A 415 -103.30 -43.72 69.74
N ASN A 416 -104.17 -43.93 68.74
CA ASN A 416 -103.81 -43.83 67.33
C ASN A 416 -103.45 -42.39 66.92
N ALA A 417 -104.23 -41.41 67.37
CA ALA A 417 -103.94 -40.00 67.10
C ALA A 417 -102.60 -39.55 67.71
N LEU A 418 -102.29 -40.01 68.93
CA LEU A 418 -101.04 -39.68 69.61
C LEU A 418 -99.81 -40.36 69.00
N ILE A 419 -99.90 -41.61 68.53
CA ILE A 419 -98.78 -42.21 67.77
C ILE A 419 -98.49 -41.43 66.50
N ASN A 420 -99.53 -41.04 65.76
CA ASN A 420 -99.36 -40.27 64.54
C ASN A 420 -98.73 -38.91 64.81
N ALA A 421 -99.12 -38.23 65.90
CA ALA A 421 -98.50 -36.97 66.31
C ALA A 421 -97.05 -37.16 66.77
N ARG A 422 -96.72 -38.25 67.49
CA ARG A 422 -95.36 -38.56 67.95
C ARG A 422 -94.41 -38.91 66.79
N LEU A 423 -94.92 -39.49 65.70
CA LEU A 423 -94.17 -39.77 64.47
C LEU A 423 -93.79 -38.51 63.67
N VAL A 424 -94.52 -37.41 63.85
CA VAL A 424 -94.19 -36.11 63.22
C VAL A 424 -93.12 -35.36 64.04
N ASP A 425 -92.91 -35.75 65.30
CA ASP A 425 -91.94 -35.16 66.24
C ASP A 425 -90.54 -35.79 66.17
N LEU A 426 -90.37 -36.95 65.49
CA LEU A 426 -89.09 -37.64 65.25
C LEU A 426 -88.62 -37.41 63.80
#